data_AF-X1LT67-F1
#
_entry.id   AF-X1LT67-F1
#
_cell.length_a   1.000
_cell.length_b   1.000
_cell.length_c   1.000
_cell.angle_alpha   90.00
_cell.angle_beta   90.00
_cell.angle_gamma   90.00
#
_symmetry.space_group_name_H-M   'P 1'
#
loop_
_entity.id
_entity.type
_entity.pdbx_description
1 polymer ?
#
loop_
_entity_poly.entity_id
_entity_poly.type
_entity_poly.pdbx_seq_one_letter_code
_entity_poly.pdbx_strand_id
1 'polypeptide(L)'
;MAVEVSIPCEPDVVVGLETGKNQLHLVFIETKYYSGLSSEEDERAEPNDQLARELDNLAVVSCANLGWKTHSEITARSLLFVTQDMGIPQDVLVQSLDEYERKRNKHGDIYWASWRSLPSILERNLEKESVTENKAVMADMLSLLLRKGLIMFSGVESVTEYFTLPEFYHDIPTKYSWPVIPGSLEINYVFEVTR
;
A
#
# COMPACT_ATOMS: atom_id res chain seq x y z
N MET A 1 1.47 12.74 37.65
CA MET A 1 1.47 11.85 36.47
C MET A 1 2.25 12.56 35.38
N ALA A 2 3.47 12.10 35.12
CA ALA A 2 4.23 12.57 33.97
C ALA A 2 3.56 12.01 32.72
N VAL A 3 3.16 12.88 31.80
CA VAL A 3 2.82 12.48 30.44
C VAL A 3 4.16 12.23 29.78
N GLU A 4 4.54 10.96 29.61
CA GLU A 4 5.67 10.60 28.75
C GLU A 4 5.37 11.16 27.36
N VAL A 5 6.29 12.01 26.90
CA VAL A 5 6.22 12.65 25.59
C VAL A 5 6.63 11.57 24.59
N SER A 6 5.66 10.94 23.93
CA SER A 6 5.97 10.09 22.78
C SER A 6 6.75 10.93 21.78
N ILE A 7 7.83 10.38 21.24
CA ILE A 7 8.61 11.04 20.20
C ILE A 7 7.67 11.22 19.00
N PRO A 8 7.29 12.46 18.62
CA PRO A 8 6.34 12.65 17.55
C PRO A 8 6.97 12.17 16.25
N CYS A 9 6.37 11.15 15.65
CA CYS A 9 6.61 10.76 14.28
C CYS A 9 5.41 11.29 13.48
N GLU A 10 5.69 12.07 12.45
CA GLU A 10 4.66 12.70 11.60
C GLU A 10 4.48 11.78 10.38
N PRO A 11 3.33 11.10 10.23
CA PRO A 11 3.07 10.29 9.04
C PRO A 11 3.07 11.19 7.81
N ASP A 12 3.52 10.66 6.66
CA ASP A 12 3.55 11.43 5.41
C ASP A 12 2.18 12.02 5.05
N VAL A 13 1.11 11.25 5.27
CA VAL A 13 -0.27 11.68 5.04
C VAL A 13 -1.21 11.06 6.08
N VAL A 14 -2.18 11.84 6.55
CA VAL A 14 -3.33 11.35 7.33
C VAL A 14 -4.62 11.58 6.56
N VAL A 15 -5.40 10.51 6.37
CA VAL A 15 -6.71 10.56 5.70
C VAL A 15 -7.80 10.24 6.70
N GLY A 16 -8.83 11.08 6.73
CA GLY A 16 -10.03 10.87 7.52
C GLY A 16 -11.17 10.41 6.62
N LEU A 17 -11.64 9.18 6.83
CA LEU A 17 -12.79 8.65 6.11
C LEU A 17 -14.02 8.76 7.02
N GLU A 18 -14.85 9.76 6.75
CA GLU A 18 -16.15 9.88 7.41
C GLU A 18 -17.12 8.88 6.79
N THR A 19 -17.57 7.92 7.59
CA THR A 19 -18.66 7.01 7.23
C THR A 19 -19.97 7.57 7.79
N GLY A 20 -21.10 7.06 7.30
CA GLY A 20 -22.41 7.50 7.79
C GLY A 20 -22.51 7.35 9.33
N LYS A 21 -23.24 8.27 9.98
CA LYS A 21 -23.45 8.34 11.44
C LYS A 21 -22.28 8.89 12.27
N ASN A 22 -21.59 9.94 11.81
CA ASN A 22 -20.52 10.61 12.57
C ASN A 22 -19.39 9.64 13.01
N GLN A 23 -19.09 8.65 12.18
CA GLN A 23 -17.99 7.72 12.44
C GLN A 23 -16.82 8.10 11.55
N LEU A 24 -15.63 8.15 12.14
CA LEU A 24 -14.40 8.50 11.45
C LEU A 24 -13.43 7.32 11.52
N HIS A 25 -12.95 6.90 10.36
CA HIS A 25 -11.82 5.99 10.25
C HIS A 25 -10.59 6.79 9.87
N LEU A 26 -9.58 6.79 10.74
CA LEU A 26 -8.28 7.38 10.45
C LEU A 26 -7.38 6.38 9.73
N VAL A 27 -6.81 6.82 8.61
CA VAL A 27 -5.81 6.07 7.86
C VAL A 27 -4.52 6.88 7.85
N PHE A 28 -3.48 6.35 8.48
CA PHE A 28 -2.13 6.90 8.40
C PHE A 28 -1.43 6.26 7.22
N ILE A 29 -0.78 7.06 6.40
CA ILE A 29 -0.06 6.58 5.24
C ILE A 29 1.41 6.93 5.43
N GLU A 30 2.23 5.89 5.48
CA GLU A 30 3.68 5.99 5.45
C GLU A 30 4.15 5.54 4.06
N THR A 31 4.91 6.39 3.37
CA THR A 31 5.33 6.15 1.99
C THR A 31 6.85 6.06 1.89
N LYS A 32 7.34 5.02 1.22
CA LYS A 32 8.76 4.88 0.94
C LYS A 32 9.04 4.45 -0.48
N TYR A 33 10.24 4.80 -0.96
CA TYR A 33 10.73 4.26 -2.22
C TYR A 33 11.02 2.76 -2.07
N TYR A 34 11.83 2.38 -1.09
CA TYR A 34 12.04 0.98 -0.69
C TYR A 34 11.55 0.75 0.74
N SER A 35 11.15 -0.48 1.05
CA SER A 35 10.66 -0.91 2.36
C SER A 35 11.64 -0.75 3.54
N GLY A 36 12.88 -0.31 3.29
CA GLY A 36 13.86 -0.05 4.34
C GLY A 36 13.39 1.03 5.33
N LEU A 37 13.37 0.67 6.61
CA LEU A 37 12.95 1.56 7.70
C LEU A 37 14.07 2.55 8.08
N SER A 38 13.69 3.72 8.59
CA SER A 38 14.65 4.73 9.02
C SER A 38 15.21 4.49 10.41
N SER A 39 14.56 3.63 11.20
CA SER A 39 14.97 3.22 12.53
C SER A 39 14.58 1.78 12.80
N GLU A 40 15.42 1.08 13.55
CA GLU A 40 15.25 -0.31 13.98
C GLU A 40 14.89 -0.35 15.47
N GLU A 41 14.36 -1.48 15.92
CA GLU A 41 14.10 -1.75 17.33
C GLU A 41 15.31 -1.46 18.24
N ASP A 42 15.04 -0.94 19.44
CA ASP A 42 16.03 -0.80 20.51
C ASP A 42 15.50 -1.23 21.89
N GLU A 43 16.38 -1.20 22.89
CA GLU A 43 16.08 -1.64 24.27
C GLU A 43 15.15 -0.70 25.05
N ARG A 44 14.67 0.40 24.45
CA ARG A 44 13.76 1.33 25.15
C ARG A 44 12.40 0.69 25.37
N ALA A 45 11.67 1.20 26.36
CA ALA A 45 10.30 0.77 26.65
C ALA A 45 9.30 1.19 25.56
N GLU A 46 9.60 2.27 24.83
CA GLU A 46 8.80 2.73 23.69
C GLU A 46 9.23 2.04 22.39
N PRO A 47 8.31 1.81 21.45
CA PRO A 47 8.65 1.36 20.12
C PRO A 47 9.62 2.32 19.41
N ASN A 48 10.71 1.79 18.88
CA ASN A 48 11.73 2.55 18.16
C ASN A 48 11.79 2.19 16.67
N ASP A 49 11.43 0.96 16.30
CA ASP A 49 11.14 0.64 14.90
C ASP A 49 10.14 1.64 14.33
N GLN A 50 10.41 2.10 13.11
CA GLN A 50 9.66 3.19 12.53
C GLN A 50 8.16 2.88 12.45
N LEU A 51 7.76 1.72 11.94
CA LEU A 51 6.34 1.41 11.77
C LEU A 51 5.68 1.03 13.10
N ALA A 52 6.42 0.40 14.02
CA ALA A 52 5.93 0.15 15.38
C ALA A 52 5.63 1.46 16.12
N ARG A 53 6.48 2.47 15.93
CA ARG A 53 6.27 3.83 16.46
C ARG A 53 5.09 4.52 15.79
N GLU A 54 4.88 4.36 14.48
CA GLU A 54 3.69 4.88 13.80
C GLU A 54 2.40 4.28 14.35
N LEU A 55 2.37 2.97 14.60
CA LEU A 55 1.23 2.30 15.24
C LEU A 55 0.97 2.85 16.66
N ASP A 56 2.01 3.10 17.44
CA ASP A 56 1.89 3.66 18.78
C ASP A 56 1.34 5.09 18.75
N ASN A 57 1.84 5.92 17.82
CA ASN A 57 1.34 7.27 17.62
C ASN A 57 -0.12 7.27 17.16
N LEU A 58 -0.49 6.38 16.23
CA LEU A 58 -1.85 6.22 15.75
C LEU A 58 -2.83 5.95 16.90
N ALA A 59 -2.42 5.17 17.91
CA ALA A 59 -3.27 4.84 19.06
C ALA A 59 -3.66 6.05 19.92
N VAL A 60 -2.83 7.10 19.94
CA VAL A 60 -3.04 8.30 20.78
C VAL A 60 -3.58 9.50 20.01
N VAL A 61 -3.53 9.49 18.67
CA VAL A 61 -4.02 10.61 17.85
C VAL A 61 -5.53 10.79 17.98
N SER A 62 -5.93 12.06 18.14
CA SER A 62 -7.31 12.53 18.11
C SER A 62 -7.52 13.58 17.01
N CYS A 63 -8.78 13.82 16.63
CA CYS A 63 -9.14 14.88 15.68
C CYS A 63 -8.61 16.26 16.11
N ALA A 64 -8.57 16.53 17.42
CA ALA A 64 -8.05 17.78 17.94
C ALA A 64 -6.54 17.92 17.70
N ASN A 65 -5.77 16.83 17.84
CA ASN A 65 -4.34 16.82 17.51
C ASN A 65 -4.09 17.11 16.03
N LEU A 66 -5.01 16.71 15.14
CA LEU A 66 -4.93 16.94 13.70
C LEU A 66 -5.50 18.31 13.27
N GLY A 67 -6.00 19.12 14.20
CA GLY A 67 -6.66 20.39 13.90
C GLY A 67 -8.01 20.24 13.19
N TRP A 68 -8.59 19.05 13.19
CA TRP A 68 -9.86 18.75 12.53
C TRP A 68 -11.04 19.12 13.42
N LYS A 69 -11.90 20.00 12.91
CA LYS A 69 -13.16 20.39 13.58
C LYS A 69 -14.29 19.44 13.18
N THR A 70 -14.19 18.18 13.58
CA THR A 70 -15.24 17.19 13.35
C THR A 70 -15.92 16.80 14.66
N HIS A 71 -17.22 16.57 14.62
CA HIS A 71 -18.00 15.98 15.71
C HIS A 71 -18.05 14.46 15.62
N SER A 72 -17.30 13.88 14.67
CA SER A 72 -17.22 12.45 14.45
C SER A 72 -16.34 11.76 15.49
N GLU A 73 -16.76 10.58 15.93
CA GLU A 73 -16.01 9.71 16.81
C GLU A 73 -15.05 8.85 15.98
N ILE A 74 -13.78 8.75 16.40
CA ILE A 74 -12.82 7.87 15.73
C ILE A 74 -13.14 6.42 16.13
N THR A 75 -13.75 5.67 15.22
CA THR A 75 -14.16 4.28 15.46
C THR A 75 -13.14 3.26 14.98
N ALA A 76 -12.27 3.65 14.05
CA ALA A 76 -11.24 2.77 13.50
C ALA A 76 -9.97 3.55 13.15
N ARG A 77 -8.85 2.83 13.17
CA ARG A 77 -7.51 3.35 12.88
C ARG A 77 -6.74 2.30 12.09
N SER A 78 -6.06 2.71 11.03
CA SER A 78 -5.24 1.82 10.21
C SER A 78 -3.95 2.50 9.77
N LEU A 79 -2.86 1.75 9.77
CA LEU A 79 -1.61 2.16 9.14
C LEU A 79 -1.51 1.51 7.77
N LEU A 80 -1.28 2.31 6.73
CA LEU A 80 -1.05 1.88 5.36
C LEU A 80 0.41 2.20 4.99
N PHE A 81 1.20 1.15 4.80
CA PHE A 81 2.58 1.24 4.34
C PHE A 81 2.64 1.10 2.83
N VAL A 82 3.12 2.14 2.15
CA VAL A 82 3.13 2.21 0.69
C VAL A 82 4.55 2.22 0.17
N THR A 83 4.93 1.21 -0.61
CA THR A 83 6.31 1.07 -1.10
C THR A 83 6.39 0.74 -2.59
N GLN A 84 7.59 0.77 -3.19
CA GLN A 84 7.77 0.32 -4.57
C GLN A 84 7.93 -1.20 -4.67
N ASP A 85 8.03 -1.94 -3.56
CA ASP A 85 8.33 -3.38 -3.59
C ASP A 85 7.35 -4.18 -4.49
N MET A 86 7.85 -5.24 -5.15
CA MET A 86 7.02 -6.10 -6.01
C MET A 86 6.04 -6.97 -5.21
N GLY A 87 6.44 -7.32 -3.99
CA GLY A 87 5.65 -8.11 -3.05
C GLY A 87 5.68 -7.45 -1.69
N ILE A 88 4.76 -7.90 -0.83
CA ILE A 88 4.66 -7.41 0.54
C ILE A 88 6.00 -7.64 1.27
N PRO A 89 6.61 -6.61 1.88
CA PRO A 89 7.86 -6.74 2.63
C PRO A 89 7.58 -7.39 3.99
N GLN A 90 7.30 -8.69 3.98
CA GLN A 90 6.80 -9.43 5.16
C GLN A 90 7.72 -9.31 6.37
N ASP A 91 9.02 -9.47 6.18
CA ASP A 91 9.99 -9.45 7.28
C ASP A 91 9.97 -8.10 8.02
N VAL A 92 9.89 -7.00 7.26
CA VAL A 92 9.79 -5.64 7.81
C VAL A 92 8.50 -5.48 8.63
N LEU A 93 7.36 -5.90 8.06
CA LEU A 93 6.07 -5.76 8.73
C LEU A 93 5.97 -6.63 9.99
N VAL A 94 6.44 -7.87 9.93
CA VAL A 94 6.44 -8.80 11.06
C VAL A 94 7.32 -8.26 12.18
N GLN A 95 8.53 -7.79 11.86
CA GLN A 95 9.42 -7.21 12.87
C GLN A 95 8.79 -6.01 13.59
N SER A 96 8.18 -5.09 12.84
CA SER A 96 7.50 -3.93 13.41
C SER A 96 6.29 -4.32 14.28
N LEU A 97 5.50 -5.30 13.84
CA LEU A 97 4.35 -5.80 14.59
C LEU A 97 4.77 -6.53 15.86
N ASP A 98 5.82 -7.35 15.80
CA ASP A 98 6.37 -8.09 16.93
C ASP A 98 6.89 -7.13 18.02
N GLU A 99 7.62 -6.09 17.64
CA GLU A 99 8.05 -5.05 18.60
C GLU A 99 6.84 -4.36 19.24
N TYR A 100 5.87 -3.94 18.43
CA TYR A 100 4.68 -3.24 18.92
C TYR A 100 3.89 -4.11 19.91
N GLU A 101 3.61 -5.36 19.55
CA GLU A 101 2.87 -6.30 20.40
C GLU A 101 3.63 -6.57 21.70
N ARG A 102 4.95 -6.79 21.63
CA ARG A 102 5.79 -7.02 22.81
C ARG A 102 5.83 -5.82 23.76
N LYS A 103 5.96 -4.60 23.24
CA LYS A 103 6.10 -3.37 24.03
C LYS A 103 4.77 -2.75 24.48
N ARG A 104 3.65 -3.08 23.83
CA ARG A 104 2.32 -2.53 24.15
C ARG A 104 1.29 -3.55 24.59
N ASN A 105 1.59 -4.85 24.49
CA ASN A 105 0.69 -5.96 24.80
C ASN A 105 -0.68 -5.80 24.10
N LYS A 106 -0.62 -5.40 22.82
CA LYS A 106 -1.76 -5.14 21.94
C LYS A 106 -1.42 -5.58 20.53
N HIS A 107 -2.39 -6.15 19.84
CA HIS A 107 -2.26 -6.37 18.39
C HIS A 107 -2.41 -5.04 17.65
N GLY A 108 -1.61 -4.87 16.60
CA GLY A 108 -1.74 -3.80 15.62
C GLY A 108 -1.90 -4.40 14.23
N ASP A 109 -2.38 -3.58 13.30
CA ASP A 109 -2.54 -3.98 11.89
C ASP A 109 -1.80 -2.97 11.00
N ILE A 110 -0.90 -3.49 10.15
CA ILE A 110 -0.24 -2.71 9.10
C ILE A 110 -0.70 -3.28 7.76
N TYR A 111 -1.41 -2.47 6.99
CA TYR A 111 -1.75 -2.79 5.61
C TYR A 111 -0.61 -2.38 4.69
N TRP A 112 -0.43 -3.10 3.58
CA TRP A 112 0.59 -2.77 2.60
C TRP A 112 -0.01 -2.61 1.21
N ALA A 113 0.48 -1.62 0.48
CA ALA A 113 0.19 -1.44 -0.93
C ALA A 113 1.44 -1.04 -1.70
N SER A 114 1.53 -1.48 -2.96
CA SER A 114 2.60 -1.04 -3.86
C SER A 114 2.16 0.19 -4.64
N TRP A 115 2.92 1.28 -4.61
CA TRP A 115 2.62 2.46 -5.45
C TRP A 115 2.94 2.22 -6.93
N ARG A 116 3.56 1.08 -7.29
CA ARG A 116 3.79 0.66 -8.69
C ARG A 116 2.52 0.65 -9.54
N SER A 117 1.36 0.43 -8.93
CA SER A 117 0.06 0.41 -9.61
C SER A 117 -0.49 1.81 -9.89
N LEU A 118 0.11 2.86 -9.32
CA LEU A 118 -0.39 4.23 -9.42
C LEU A 118 -0.51 4.73 -10.87
N PRO A 119 0.46 4.51 -11.78
CA PRO A 119 0.31 4.90 -13.19
C PRO A 119 -0.95 4.32 -13.83
N SER A 120 -1.16 3.00 -13.70
CA SER A 120 -2.33 2.32 -14.27
C SER A 120 -3.64 2.76 -13.62
N ILE A 121 -3.63 3.09 -12.33
CA ILE A 121 -4.79 3.68 -11.65
C ILE A 121 -5.10 5.06 -12.24
N LEU A 122 -4.08 5.92 -12.45
CA LEU A 122 -4.27 7.24 -13.03
C LEU A 122 -4.78 7.17 -14.48
N GLU A 123 -4.21 6.30 -15.30
CA GLU A 123 -4.65 6.07 -16.69
C GLU A 123 -6.13 5.68 -16.75
N ARG A 124 -6.54 4.66 -15.99
CA ARG A 124 -7.94 4.18 -15.96
C ARG A 124 -8.92 5.23 -15.43
N ASN A 125 -8.49 6.09 -14.50
CA ASN A 125 -9.36 7.14 -13.95
C ASN A 125 -9.42 8.38 -14.85
N LEU A 126 -8.37 8.69 -15.61
CA LEU A 126 -8.36 9.78 -16.60
C LEU A 126 -9.42 9.60 -17.68
N GLU A 127 -9.64 8.35 -18.12
CA GLU A 127 -10.69 8.00 -19.09
C GLU A 127 -12.11 8.24 -18.55
N LYS A 128 -12.31 8.00 -17.24
CA LYS A 128 -13.63 8.02 -16.59
C LYS A 128 -13.99 9.34 -15.95
N GLU A 129 -13.00 10.14 -15.59
CA GLU A 129 -13.23 11.44 -14.97
C GLU A 129 -14.04 12.35 -15.92
N SER A 130 -14.85 13.22 -15.35
CA SER A 130 -15.65 14.20 -16.09
C SER A 130 -15.25 15.64 -15.74
N VAL A 131 -14.70 15.86 -14.55
CA VAL A 131 -14.27 17.17 -14.07
C VAL A 131 -12.91 17.54 -14.67
N THR A 132 -12.86 18.67 -15.38
CA THR A 132 -11.67 19.12 -16.12
C THR A 132 -10.47 19.36 -15.22
N GLU A 133 -10.69 19.94 -14.05
CA GLU A 133 -9.67 20.26 -13.06
C GLU A 133 -9.04 18.98 -12.50
N ASN A 134 -9.87 18.00 -12.14
CA ASN A 134 -9.39 16.69 -11.67
C ASN A 134 -8.59 15.97 -12.77
N LYS A 135 -9.05 16.02 -14.03
CA LYS A 135 -8.29 15.48 -15.17
C LYS A 135 -6.92 16.11 -15.29
N ALA A 136 -6.83 17.44 -15.19
CA ALA A 136 -5.57 18.15 -15.30
C ALA A 136 -4.59 17.71 -14.21
N VAL A 137 -5.05 17.59 -12.97
CA VAL A 137 -4.25 17.11 -11.84
C VAL A 137 -3.78 15.67 -12.06
N MET A 138 -4.69 14.76 -12.46
CA MET A 138 -4.34 13.36 -12.74
C MET A 138 -3.35 13.22 -13.91
N ALA A 139 -3.52 14.01 -14.97
CA ALA A 139 -2.65 13.99 -16.13
C ALA A 139 -1.24 14.51 -15.80
N ASP A 140 -1.13 15.56 -14.97
CA ASP A 140 0.15 16.08 -14.51
C ASP A 140 0.87 15.09 -13.58
N MET A 141 0.13 14.45 -12.65
CA MET A 141 0.69 13.38 -11.81
C MET A 141 1.21 12.21 -12.65
N LEU A 142 0.44 11.74 -13.63
CA LEU A 142 0.86 10.66 -14.53
C LEU A 142 2.12 11.07 -15.32
N SER A 143 2.12 12.29 -15.86
CA SER A 143 3.26 12.86 -16.59
C SER A 143 4.51 12.95 -15.72
N LEU A 144 4.36 13.31 -14.45
CA LEU A 144 5.44 13.34 -13.47
C LEU A 144 6.02 11.95 -13.23
N LEU A 145 5.18 10.93 -13.02
CA LEU A 145 5.62 9.55 -12.80
C LEU A 145 6.39 9.02 -14.02
N LEU A 146 5.85 9.22 -15.22
CA LEU A 146 6.49 8.84 -16.49
C LEU A 146 7.85 9.52 -16.64
N ARG A 147 7.92 10.83 -16.46
CA ARG A 147 9.17 11.61 -16.58
C ARG A 147 10.22 11.20 -15.56
N LYS A 148 9.82 10.79 -14.36
CA LYS A 148 10.72 10.36 -13.29
C LYS A 148 11.12 8.89 -13.41
N GLY A 149 10.60 8.16 -14.40
CA GLY A 149 10.81 6.71 -14.52
C GLY A 149 10.21 5.94 -13.35
N LEU A 150 9.22 6.52 -12.65
CA LEU A 150 8.47 5.90 -11.57
C LEU A 150 7.31 5.06 -12.15
N ILE A 151 7.62 4.35 -13.23
CA ILE A 151 6.71 3.47 -13.93
C ILE A 151 7.33 2.09 -14.00
N MET A 152 6.45 1.09 -13.97
CA MET A 152 6.85 -0.28 -14.24
C MET A 152 6.94 -0.55 -15.72
N PHE A 153 7.54 -1.70 -16.06
CA PHE A 153 7.46 -2.23 -17.42
C PHE A 153 6.00 -2.21 -17.88
N SER A 154 5.69 -1.38 -18.87
CA SER A 154 4.40 -1.33 -19.54
C SER A 154 4.45 -2.24 -20.77
N GLY A 155 3.34 -2.92 -21.06
CA GLY A 155 3.25 -3.90 -22.16
C GLY A 155 2.87 -5.33 -21.74
N VAL A 156 2.77 -5.60 -20.44
CA VAL A 156 2.09 -6.77 -19.89
C VAL A 156 1.05 -6.25 -18.91
N GLU A 157 -0.23 -6.26 -19.31
CA GLU A 157 -1.31 -5.87 -18.42
C GLU A 157 -1.37 -6.81 -17.21
N SER A 158 -1.55 -6.25 -16.01
CA SER A 158 -1.90 -7.08 -14.85
C SER A 158 -3.21 -7.80 -15.17
N VAL A 159 -3.12 -9.12 -15.30
CA VAL A 159 -4.26 -9.99 -15.57
C VAL A 159 -5.28 -9.80 -14.43
N THR A 160 -6.30 -8.99 -14.69
CA THR A 160 -7.45 -8.79 -13.78
C THR A 160 -8.47 -9.91 -13.88
N GLU A 161 -8.36 -10.76 -14.89
CA GLU A 161 -9.19 -11.95 -15.05
C GLU A 161 -8.49 -13.15 -14.42
N TYR A 162 -9.01 -13.60 -13.28
CA TYR A 162 -8.71 -14.94 -12.82
C TYR A 162 -9.15 -15.91 -13.92
N PHE A 163 -8.20 -16.56 -14.59
CA PHE A 163 -8.53 -17.73 -15.37
C PHE A 163 -9.17 -18.73 -14.41
N THR A 164 -10.47 -18.97 -14.56
CA THR A 164 -11.08 -20.23 -14.15
C THR A 164 -10.46 -21.30 -15.04
N LEU A 165 -9.22 -21.68 -14.73
CA LEU A 165 -8.65 -22.89 -15.27
C LEU A 165 -9.63 -24.01 -14.87
N PRO A 166 -10.12 -24.82 -15.82
CA PRO A 166 -10.69 -26.12 -15.47
C PRO A 166 -9.67 -26.83 -14.58
N GLU A 167 -10.15 -27.60 -13.61
CA GLU A 167 -9.42 -28.29 -12.54
C GLU A 167 -8.16 -29.09 -13.00
N PHE A 168 -7.12 -28.41 -13.48
CA PHE A 168 -5.92 -29.02 -14.09
C PHE A 168 -4.82 -29.27 -13.06
N TYR A 169 -4.95 -28.75 -11.84
CA TYR A 169 -4.00 -28.98 -10.75
C TYR A 169 -4.66 -29.73 -9.60
N HIS A 170 -5.09 -30.97 -9.86
CA HIS A 170 -5.38 -31.93 -8.78
C HIS A 170 -4.18 -32.77 -8.35
N ASP A 171 -3.05 -32.67 -9.05
CA ASP A 171 -1.81 -33.32 -8.63
C ASP A 171 -0.78 -32.28 -8.22
N ILE A 172 -0.44 -32.25 -6.93
CA ILE A 172 0.74 -31.54 -6.43
C ILE A 172 1.95 -32.26 -7.04
N PRO A 173 2.69 -31.64 -7.99
CA PRO A 173 3.81 -32.31 -8.61
C PRO A 173 4.92 -32.46 -7.57
N THR A 174 5.32 -33.69 -7.26
CA THR A 174 6.48 -33.96 -6.41
C THR A 174 7.80 -33.57 -7.07
N LYS A 175 7.76 -33.15 -8.35
CA LYS A 175 8.86 -32.53 -9.09
C LYS A 175 8.34 -31.47 -10.04
N TYR A 176 8.96 -30.30 -9.99
CA TYR A 176 8.81 -29.28 -11.03
C TYR A 176 9.85 -29.52 -12.12
N SER A 177 9.41 -29.61 -13.37
CA SER A 177 10.27 -29.51 -14.54
C SER A 177 9.73 -28.44 -15.46
N TRP A 178 10.61 -27.64 -16.05
CA TRP A 178 10.23 -26.75 -17.13
C TRP A 178 9.55 -27.55 -18.25
N PRO A 179 8.39 -27.10 -18.79
CA PRO A 179 7.82 -27.75 -19.95
C PRO A 179 8.85 -27.70 -21.08
N VAL A 180 9.04 -28.83 -21.76
CA VAL A 180 9.91 -28.89 -22.94
C VAL A 180 9.28 -27.98 -23.99
N ILE A 181 9.87 -26.80 -24.21
CA ILE A 181 9.44 -25.88 -25.26
C ILE A 181 9.78 -26.55 -26.60
N PRO A 182 8.79 -26.88 -27.45
CA PRO A 182 9.09 -27.41 -28.78
C PRO A 182 9.95 -26.41 -29.55
N GLY A 183 11.02 -26.88 -30.17
CA GLY A 183 11.81 -26.06 -31.09
C GLY A 183 10.90 -25.56 -32.22
N SER A 184 10.76 -24.23 -32.31
CA SER A 184 9.89 -23.48 -33.23
C SER A 184 8.40 -23.85 -33.17
N LEU A 185 7.64 -23.08 -32.40
CA LEU A 185 6.21 -22.90 -32.67
C LEU A 185 6.06 -21.83 -33.76
N GLU A 186 5.59 -22.21 -34.94
CA GLU A 186 5.10 -21.23 -35.94
C GLU A 186 3.80 -20.62 -35.42
N ILE A 187 3.93 -19.56 -34.62
CA ILE A 187 2.78 -18.78 -34.14
C ILE A 187 2.51 -17.70 -35.19
N ASN A 188 1.44 -17.87 -35.95
CA ASN A 188 0.92 -16.81 -36.82
C ASN A 188 0.11 -15.83 -35.99
N TYR A 189 0.68 -14.65 -35.74
CA TYR A 189 -0.03 -13.56 -35.07
C TYR A 189 -0.92 -12.83 -36.08
N VAL A 190 -2.22 -12.79 -35.82
CA VAL A 190 -3.15 -11.89 -36.50
C VAL A 190 -3.48 -10.78 -35.52
N PHE A 191 -3.10 -9.54 -35.85
CA PHE A 191 -3.44 -8.36 -35.06
C PHE A 191 -4.63 -7.66 -35.71
N GLU A 192 -5.75 -7.56 -35.00
CA GLU A 192 -6.82 -6.62 -35.34
C GLU A 192 -6.62 -5.32 -34.56
N VAL A 193 -6.50 -4.21 -35.28
CA VAL A 193 -6.48 -2.86 -34.70
C VAL A 193 -7.89 -2.31 -34.77
N THR A 194 -8.58 -2.26 -33.63
CA THR A 194 -9.84 -1.51 -33.48
C THR A 194 -9.53 -0.02 -33.48
N ARG A 195 -10.17 0.73 -34.39
CA ARG A 195 -10.12 2.20 -34.48
C ARG A 195 -11.13 2.85 -33.55
#